data_AF-A0AAU9N1W0-F1
#
_entry.id   AF-A0AAU9N1W0-F1
#
_cell.length_a   1.000
_cell.length_b   1.000
_cell.length_c   1.000
_cell.angle_alpha   90.00
_cell.angle_beta   90.00
_cell.angle_gamma   90.00
#
_symmetry.space_group_name_H-M   'P 1'
#
loop_
_entity.id
_entity.type
_entity.pdbx_description
1 polymer ?
#
loop_
_entity_poly.entity_id
_entity_poly.type
_entity_poly.pdbx_seq_one_letter_code
_entity_poly.pdbx_strand_id
1 'polypeptide(L)'
;MAKTRSMTRNQNHDDGSSTKKIKTWDNGGVAPWLDLNHDVLFLVMMRLGIVDFFAFSGVCKSWRSLSLSNKKRFMASKPPILMRISTRGNEKECCLKDFEGRKLKTIIPHSER
;
A
#
# COMPACT_ATOMS: atom_id res chain seq x y z
N MET A 1 27.78 40.84 30.96
CA MET A 1 27.21 41.10 29.62
C MET A 1 26.84 39.76 28.99
N ALA A 2 25.56 39.40 29.04
CA ALA A 2 25.05 38.16 28.45
C ALA A 2 24.33 38.49 27.14
N LYS A 3 24.64 37.76 26.06
CA LYS A 3 23.99 37.91 24.76
C LYS A 3 23.16 36.66 24.47
N THR A 4 21.90 36.68 24.90
CA THR A 4 20.89 35.67 24.53
C THR A 4 20.40 35.97 23.11
N ARG A 5 20.51 34.97 22.23
CA ARG A 5 20.01 35.05 20.85
C ARG A 5 18.59 34.48 20.87
N SER A 6 17.58 35.34 20.69
CA SER A 6 16.20 34.90 20.51
C SER A 6 16.02 34.29 19.12
N MET A 7 15.22 33.23 19.02
CA MET A 7 14.75 32.70 17.75
C MET A 7 13.22 32.81 17.72
N THR A 8 12.73 33.62 16.80
CA THR A 8 11.31 33.86 16.55
C THR A 8 10.72 32.65 15.81
N ARG A 9 9.72 32.00 16.41
CA ARG A 9 8.97 30.89 15.84
C ARG A 9 7.79 31.46 15.04
N ASN A 10 7.87 31.47 13.71
CA ASN A 10 6.73 31.82 12.87
C ASN A 10 5.82 30.59 12.72
N GLN A 11 4.57 30.73 13.17
CA GLN A 11 3.45 29.87 12.80
C GLN A 11 2.72 30.54 11.63
N ASN A 12 2.58 29.82 10.52
CA ASN A 12 1.63 30.20 9.47
C ASN A 12 0.53 29.14 9.41
N HIS A 13 -0.68 29.61 9.67
CA HIS A 13 -1.95 28.92 9.53
C HIS A 13 -2.50 29.38 8.17
N ASP A 14 -2.74 28.48 7.23
CA ASP A 14 -3.44 28.80 5.98
C ASP A 14 -4.42 27.67 5.67
N ASP A 15 -5.69 27.91 6.01
CA ASP A 15 -6.84 27.30 5.36
C ASP A 15 -7.02 27.95 3.99
N GLY A 16 -7.25 27.15 2.95
CA GLY A 16 -7.77 27.68 1.69
C GLY A 16 -7.22 27.01 0.43
N SER A 17 -7.95 25.99 -0.03
CA SER A 17 -8.12 25.62 -1.44
C SER A 17 -6.88 25.73 -2.35
N SER A 18 -6.15 24.62 -2.51
CA SER A 18 -5.19 24.46 -3.60
C SER A 18 -5.68 23.38 -4.56
N THR A 19 -6.34 23.81 -5.64
CA THR A 19 -6.53 23.03 -6.85
C THR A 19 -5.16 22.55 -7.33
N LYS A 20 -4.85 21.26 -7.17
CA LYS A 20 -3.57 20.72 -7.61
C LYS A 20 -3.52 20.76 -9.14
N LYS A 21 -2.75 21.72 -9.66
CA LYS A 21 -2.34 21.82 -11.07
C LYS A 21 -1.83 20.45 -11.54
N ILE A 22 -2.53 19.86 -12.50
CA ILE A 22 -2.03 18.74 -13.29
C ILE A 22 -0.87 19.30 -14.11
N LYS A 23 0.35 18.95 -13.70
CA LYS A 23 1.57 19.28 -14.43
C LYS A 23 1.71 18.22 -15.53
N THR A 24 1.25 18.55 -16.73
CA THR A 24 1.41 17.72 -17.93
C THR A 24 2.90 17.57 -18.19
N TRP A 25 3.41 16.34 -18.06
CA TRP A 25 4.77 16.00 -18.48
C TRP A 25 4.66 15.42 -19.88
N ASP A 26 4.87 16.28 -20.90
CA ASP A 26 5.10 15.83 -22.26
C ASP A 26 6.54 15.31 -22.36
N ASN A 27 6.69 13.99 -22.26
CA ASN A 27 7.48 13.17 -23.19
C ASN A 27 7.67 11.75 -22.62
N GLY A 28 7.14 10.75 -23.35
CA GLY A 28 7.46 9.34 -23.16
C GLY A 28 6.43 8.52 -22.39
N GLY A 29 5.18 8.48 -22.86
CA GLY A 29 4.22 7.43 -22.54
C GLY A 29 3.88 7.29 -21.05
N VAL A 30 3.17 8.27 -20.48
CA VAL A 30 2.51 8.07 -19.18
C VAL A 30 1.57 6.87 -19.33
N ALA A 31 1.86 5.79 -18.60
CA ALA A 31 1.08 4.56 -18.67
C ALA A 31 -0.40 4.92 -18.41
N PRO A 32 -1.35 4.53 -19.29
CA PRO A 32 -2.78 4.86 -19.19
C PRO A 32 -3.41 4.53 -17.83
N TRP A 33 -2.76 3.65 -17.07
CA TRP A 33 -3.14 3.18 -15.74
C TRP A 33 -3.00 4.23 -14.62
N LEU A 34 -2.23 5.30 -14.81
CA LEU A 34 -2.12 6.39 -13.81
C LEU A 34 -3.35 7.31 -13.81
N ASP A 35 -3.98 7.49 -14.97
CA ASP A 35 -5.19 8.30 -15.14
C ASP A 35 -6.49 7.49 -14.99
N LEU A 36 -6.37 6.19 -14.68
CA LEU A 36 -7.53 5.33 -14.46
C LEU A 36 -8.30 5.78 -13.22
N ASN A 37 -9.63 5.97 -13.37
CA ASN A 37 -10.51 6.37 -12.29
C ASN A 37 -10.40 5.40 -11.09
N HIS A 38 -10.23 5.96 -9.88
CA HIS A 38 -10.16 5.24 -8.62
C HIS A 38 -11.34 4.30 -8.37
N ASP A 39 -12.54 4.63 -8.87
CA ASP A 39 -13.73 3.78 -8.74
C ASP A 39 -13.59 2.48 -9.53
N VAL A 40 -13.07 2.57 -10.76
CA VAL A 40 -12.79 1.41 -11.61
C VAL A 40 -11.67 0.57 -10.99
N LEU A 41 -10.65 1.24 -10.48
CA LEU A 41 -9.52 0.59 -9.82
C LEU A 41 -9.98 -0.16 -8.55
N PHE A 42 -10.92 0.42 -7.79
CA PHE A 42 -11.54 -0.22 -6.64
C PHE A 42 -12.37 -1.45 -7.05
N LEU A 43 -13.16 -1.36 -8.12
CA LEU A 43 -13.93 -2.49 -8.65
C LEU A 43 -13.02 -3.65 -9.06
N VAL A 44 -11.91 -3.37 -9.74
CA VAL A 44 -10.90 -4.37 -10.10
C VAL A 44 -10.31 -4.99 -8.84
N MET A 45 -9.85 -4.17 -7.89
CA MET A 45 -9.27 -4.61 -6.63
C MET A 45 -10.19 -5.57 -5.86
N MET A 46 -11.49 -5.29 -5.79
CA MET A 46 -12.45 -6.15 -5.07
C MET A 46 -12.62 -7.54 -5.70
N ARG A 47 -12.33 -7.69 -7.00
CA ARG A 47 -12.40 -8.98 -7.71
C ARG A 47 -11.13 -9.82 -7.56
N LEU A 48 -10.02 -9.24 -7.09
CA LEU A 48 -8.74 -9.93 -7.01
C LEU A 48 -8.71 -11.04 -5.95
N GLY A 49 -7.86 -12.05 -6.19
CA GLY A 49 -7.41 -12.96 -5.14
C GLY A 49 -6.46 -12.26 -4.16
N ILE A 50 -6.17 -12.89 -3.03
CA ILE A 50 -5.30 -12.29 -2.00
C ILE A 50 -3.87 -12.08 -2.52
N VAL A 51 -3.35 -13.04 -3.28
CA VAL A 51 -2.02 -12.94 -3.89
C VAL A 51 -1.97 -11.75 -4.87
N ASP A 52 -2.97 -11.66 -5.74
CA ASP A 52 -3.07 -10.58 -6.73
C ASP A 52 -3.26 -9.21 -6.06
N PHE A 53 -3.97 -9.15 -4.94
CA PHE A 53 -4.13 -7.92 -4.16
C PHE A 53 -2.79 -7.38 -3.63
N PHE A 54 -1.90 -8.25 -3.16
CA PHE A 54 -0.57 -7.83 -2.73
C PHE A 54 0.25 -7.27 -3.90
N ALA A 55 0.25 -7.96 -5.04
CA ALA A 55 0.92 -7.48 -6.25
C ALA A 55 0.34 -6.13 -6.73
N PHE A 56 -0.99 -6.01 -6.74
CA PHE A 56 -1.73 -4.80 -7.08
C PHE A 56 -1.33 -3.60 -6.20
N SER A 57 -1.20 -3.81 -4.89
CA SER A 57 -0.74 -2.76 -3.96
C SER A 57 0.72 -2.33 -4.18
N GLY A 58 1.48 -3.11 -4.95
CA GLY A 58 2.88 -2.88 -5.29
C GLY A 58 3.09 -1.97 -6.51
N VAL A 59 2.10 -1.82 -7.39
CA VAL A 59 2.25 -1.20 -8.73
C VAL A 59 2.76 0.24 -8.67
N CYS A 60 2.07 1.11 -7.93
CA CYS A 60 2.48 2.51 -7.76
C CYS A 60 1.95 3.08 -6.43
N LYS A 61 2.36 4.31 -6.08
CA LYS A 61 1.95 4.98 -4.83
C LYS A 61 0.42 5.15 -4.73
N SER A 62 -0.25 5.48 -5.85
CA SER A 62 -1.70 5.68 -5.90
C SER A 62 -2.46 4.37 -5.62
N TRP A 63 -2.07 3.28 -6.30
CA TRP A 63 -2.68 1.96 -6.12
C TRP A 63 -2.43 1.41 -4.71
N ARG A 64 -1.23 1.64 -4.16
CA ARG A 64 -0.90 1.32 -2.77
C ARG A 64 -1.82 2.06 -1.80
N SER A 65 -2.00 3.37 -1.98
CA SER A 65 -2.87 4.18 -1.12
C SER A 65 -4.32 3.69 -1.14
N LEU A 66 -4.88 3.43 -2.33
CA LEU A 66 -6.23 2.87 -2.50
C LEU A 66 -6.38 1.49 -1.84
N SER A 67 -5.39 0.62 -2.03
CA SER A 67 -5.39 -0.74 -1.47
C SER A 67 -5.34 -0.71 0.05
N LEU A 68 -4.51 0.14 0.63
CA LEU A 68 -4.36 0.25 2.09
C LEU A 68 -5.61 0.82 2.75
N SER A 69 -6.22 1.86 2.18
CA SER A 69 -7.45 2.46 2.72
C SER A 69 -8.62 1.48 2.68
N ASN A 70 -8.66 0.60 1.69
CA ASN A 70 -9.74 -0.38 1.51
C ASN A 70 -9.39 -1.81 1.98
N LYS A 71 -8.21 -2.03 2.59
CA LYS A 71 -7.72 -3.37 2.96
C LYS A 71 -8.72 -4.15 3.81
N LYS A 72 -9.35 -3.50 4.80
CA LYS A 72 -10.33 -4.14 5.68
C LYS A 72 -11.55 -4.65 4.90
N ARG A 73 -12.08 -3.82 4.00
CA ARG A 73 -13.24 -4.17 3.16
C ARG A 73 -12.90 -5.30 2.19
N PHE A 74 -11.72 -5.24 1.58
CA PHE A 74 -11.23 -6.33 0.74
C PHE A 74 -11.15 -7.63 1.54
N MET A 75 -10.46 -7.65 2.70
CA MET A 75 -10.29 -8.85 3.51
C MET A 75 -11.62 -9.43 4.01
N ALA A 76 -12.58 -8.58 4.40
CA ALA A 76 -13.92 -9.02 4.80
C ALA A 76 -14.73 -9.65 3.65
N SER A 77 -14.43 -9.29 2.40
CA SER A 77 -15.08 -9.88 1.22
C SER A 77 -14.46 -11.21 0.77
N LYS A 78 -13.30 -11.59 1.32
CA LYS A 78 -12.63 -12.84 0.98
C LYS A 78 -13.04 -13.94 1.95
N PRO A 79 -13.15 -15.19 1.49
CA PRO A 79 -13.33 -16.32 2.39
C PRO A 79 -12.11 -16.50 3.31
N PRO A 80 -12.25 -17.24 4.42
CA PRO A 80 -11.16 -17.48 5.36
C PRO A 80 -9.88 -17.99 4.67
N ILE A 81 -8.75 -17.43 5.09
CA ILE A 81 -7.44 -17.70 4.51
C ILE A 81 -6.68 -18.63 5.46
N LEU A 82 -6.09 -19.69 4.91
CA LEU A 82 -5.23 -20.56 5.72
C LEU A 82 -3.81 -19.99 5.73
N MET A 83 -3.37 -19.55 6.90
CA MET A 83 -1.98 -19.15 7.14
C MET A 83 -1.29 -20.22 7.99
N ARG A 84 -0.15 -20.72 7.51
CA ARG A 84 0.70 -21.68 8.23
C ARG A 84 2.07 -21.06 8.41
N ILE A 85 2.56 -21.07 9.65
CA ILE A 85 3.95 -20.72 9.95
C ILE A 85 4.67 -22.02 10.26
N SER A 86 5.72 -22.32 9.52
CA SER A 86 6.62 -23.44 9.80
C SER A 86 7.96 -22.92 10.28
N THR A 87 8.43 -23.49 11.39
CA THR A 87 9.77 -23.23 11.92
C THR A 87 10.65 -24.39 11.52
N ARG A 88 11.70 -24.16 10.72
CA ARG A 88 12.70 -25.18 10.37
C ARG A 88 14.09 -24.63 10.64
N GLY A 89 14.72 -25.09 11.72
CA GLY A 89 15.98 -24.50 12.21
C GLY A 89 15.79 -23.05 12.67
N ASN A 90 16.65 -22.15 12.19
CA ASN A 90 16.58 -20.70 12.48
C ASN A 90 15.63 -19.95 11.54
N GLU A 91 15.13 -20.60 10.50
CA GLU A 91 14.27 -19.99 9.49
C GLU A 91 12.80 -20.25 9.85
N LYS A 92 12.04 -19.17 10.00
CA LYS A 92 10.57 -19.22 10.04
C LYS A 92 10.03 -18.85 8.68
N GLU A 93 9.18 -19.71 8.17
CA GLU A 93 8.54 -19.56 6.88
C GLU A 93 7.04 -19.41 7.06
N CYS A 94 6.44 -18.46 6.35
CA CYS A 94 5.02 -18.25 6.31
C CYS A 94 4.47 -18.71 4.95
N CYS A 95 3.53 -19.64 4.99
CA CYS A 95 2.74 -20.12 3.87
C CYS A 95 1.31 -19.60 4.01
N LEU A 96 0.86 -18.79 3.06
CA LEU A 96 -0.52 -18.34 2.94
C LEU A 96 -1.17 -19.10 1.77
N LYS A 97 -2.29 -19.78 2.02
CA LYS A 97 -3.07 -20.47 1.00
C LYS A 97 -4.47 -19.85 0.92
N ASP A 98 -4.85 -19.43 -0.28
CA ASP A 98 -6.21 -18.94 -0.54
C ASP A 98 -7.21 -20.11 -0.73
N PHE A 99 -8.49 -19.77 -0.85
CA PHE A 99 -9.57 -20.74 -1.05
C PHE A 99 -9.50 -21.46 -2.40
N GLU A 100 -8.86 -20.84 -3.39
CA GLU A 100 -8.68 -21.36 -4.75
C GLU A 100 -7.45 -22.27 -4.86
N GLY A 101 -6.68 -22.38 -3.79
CA GLY A 101 -5.52 -23.24 -3.67
C GLY A 101 -4.19 -22.59 -4.02
N ARG A 102 -4.18 -21.31 -4.41
CA ARG A 102 -2.96 -20.53 -4.67
C ARG A 102 -2.22 -20.31 -3.37
N LYS A 103 -0.88 -20.36 -3.43
CA LYS A 103 0.00 -20.27 -2.27
C LYS A 103 0.97 -19.11 -2.43
N LEU A 104 1.14 -18.35 -1.36
CA LEU A 104 2.21 -17.36 -1.20
C LEU A 104 3.11 -17.84 -0.07
N LYS A 105 4.39 -18.01 -0.38
CA LYS A 105 5.43 -18.45 0.57
C LYS A 105 6.37 -17.28 0.81
N THR A 106 6.65 -16.96 2.05
CA THR A 106 7.64 -15.93 2.40
C THR A 106 8.46 -16.37 3.59
N ILE A 107 9.73 -15.96 3.59
CA ILE A 107 10.59 -16.07 4.78
C ILE A 107 10.20 -14.94 5.73
N ILE A 108 10.15 -15.20 7.02
CA ILE A 108 9.95 -14.19 8.06
C ILE A 108 11.34 -13.67 8.44
N PRO A 109 11.73 -12.45 8.01
CA PRO A 109 13.04 -11.89 8.34
C PRO A 109 13.15 -11.62 9.85
N HIS A 110 14.33 -11.84 10.42
CA HIS A 110 14.67 -11.57 11.83
C HIS A 110 13.86 -12.35 12.86
N SER A 111 13.50 -13.59 12.57
CA SER A 111 12.77 -14.43 13.53
C SER A 111 13.62 -14.94 14.71
N GLU A 112 14.83 -14.39 14.88
CA GLU A 112 15.78 -14.76 15.94
C GLU A 112 15.15 -14.63 17.33
N ARG A 113 15.60 -15.54 18.18
CA ARG A 113 15.10 -15.81 19.53
C ARG A 113 15.45 -14.70 20.50
#